data_AF-A0A1B0DR73-F1
#
_entry.id   AF-A0A1B0DR73-F1
#
_cell.length_a   1.000
_cell.length_b   1.000
_cell.length_c   1.000
_cell.angle_alpha   90.00
_cell.angle_beta   90.00
_cell.angle_gamma   90.00
#
_symmetry.space_group_name_H-M   'P 1'
#
loop_
_entity.id
_entity.type
_entity.pdbx_description
1 polymer ?
#
loop_
_entity_poly.entity_id
_entity_poly.type
_entity_poly.pdbx_seq_one_letter_code
_entity_poly.pdbx_strand_id
1 'polypeptide(L)'
;MEFTWKLYKSRRYIVTAMSLLGFFNAYTTNVSFNVAIVAMTQKVNVVLENGTTIETQEFDWNSKEQGLLLSSIYYGYICTQVLGGILAERFSGHITDFKLSRWILVTVLENSISLLKIYLKEQLKPKICE
;
A
#
# COMPACT_ATOMS: atom_id res chain seq x y z
N MET A 1 -29.74 27.77 21.32
CA MET A 1 -30.28 26.50 20.78
C MET A 1 -30.50 26.70 19.29
N GLU A 2 -30.33 25.67 18.44
CA GLU A 2 -30.42 25.69 16.96
C GLU A 2 -29.09 25.66 16.14
N PHE A 3 -28.04 24.93 16.56
CA PHE A 3 -26.93 24.57 15.63
C PHE A 3 -26.67 23.07 15.49
N THR A 4 -27.36 22.25 16.28
CA THR A 4 -27.18 20.79 16.32
C THR A 4 -27.93 20.02 15.22
N TRP A 5 -28.91 20.65 14.55
CA TRP A 5 -29.76 19.98 13.55
C TRP A 5 -29.19 19.97 12.11
N LYS A 6 -28.31 20.90 11.73
CA LYS A 6 -27.71 20.92 10.38
C LYS A 6 -26.62 19.85 10.16
N LEU A 7 -25.90 19.47 11.22
CA LEU A 7 -24.83 18.46 11.13
C LEU A 7 -25.38 17.02 11.03
N TYR A 8 -26.59 16.75 11.51
CA TYR A 8 -27.22 15.43 11.40
C TYR A 8 -27.49 15.02 9.94
N LYS A 9 -27.86 15.98 9.07
CA LYS A 9 -28.01 15.76 7.62
C LYS A 9 -26.67 15.54 6.90
N SER A 10 -25.56 16.09 7.44
CA SER A 10 -24.21 15.93 6.90
C SER A 10 -23.49 14.65 7.36
N ARG A 11 -23.96 13.99 8.43
CA ARG A 11 -23.33 12.79 9.01
C ARG A 11 -23.26 11.60 8.03
N ARG A 12 -24.27 11.46 7.15
CA ARG A 12 -24.30 10.39 6.12
C ARG A 12 -23.22 10.60 5.06
N TYR A 13 -23.01 11.84 4.61
CA TYR A 13 -21.96 12.17 3.65
C TYR A 13 -20.56 11.96 4.21
N ILE A 14 -20.35 12.27 5.50
CA ILE A 14 -19.07 12.05 6.18
C ILE A 14 -18.77 10.55 6.28
N VAL A 15 -19.76 9.72 6.63
CA VAL A 15 -19.59 8.25 6.69
C VAL A 15 -19.29 7.68 5.31
N THR A 16 -20.02 8.09 4.26
CA THR A 16 -19.74 7.64 2.89
C THR A 16 -18.36 8.10 2.41
N ALA A 17 -17.95 9.33 2.71
CA ALA A 17 -16.62 9.83 2.40
C ALA A 17 -15.52 9.04 3.14
N MET A 18 -15.73 8.69 4.41
CA MET A 18 -14.79 7.85 5.16
C MET A 18 -14.67 6.44 4.59
N SER A 19 -15.78 5.81 4.21
CA SER A 19 -15.75 4.49 3.56
C SER A 19 -15.05 4.55 2.20
N LEU A 20 -15.34 5.57 1.39
CA LEU A 20 -14.70 5.77 0.08
C LEU A 20 -13.18 5.92 0.22
N LEU A 21 -12.72 6.73 1.18
CA LEU A 21 -11.30 6.91 1.46
C LEU A 21 -10.63 5.62 1.98
N GLY A 22 -11.35 4.83 2.79
CA GLY A 22 -10.88 3.54 3.26
C GLY A 22 -10.66 2.54 2.11
N PHE A 23 -11.61 2.43 1.17
CA PHE A 23 -11.47 1.59 -0.01
C PHE A 23 -10.34 2.05 -0.95
N PHE A 24 -10.21 3.36 -1.13
CA PHE A 24 -9.12 3.93 -1.94
C PHE A 24 -7.74 3.63 -1.35
N ASN A 25 -7.60 3.75 -0.03
CA ASN A 25 -6.35 3.41 0.67
C ASN A 25 -6.01 1.92 0.53
N ALA A 26 -6.98 1.03 0.74
CA ALA A 26 -6.78 -0.41 0.59
C ALA A 26 -6.33 -0.82 -0.83
N TYR A 27 -6.84 -0.12 -1.85
CA TYR A 27 -6.40 -0.32 -3.24
C TYR A 27 -4.93 0.09 -3.43
N THR A 28 -4.53 1.22 -2.84
CA THR A 28 -3.17 1.75 -3.00
C THR A 28 -2.11 0.84 -2.35
N THR A 29 -2.39 0.26 -1.19
CA THR A 29 -1.48 -0.69 -0.51
C THR A 29 -1.25 -1.96 -1.33
N ASN A 30 -2.28 -2.45 -2.03
CA ASN A 30 -2.13 -3.60 -2.93
C ASN A 30 -1.23 -3.26 -4.13
N VAL A 31 -1.33 -2.04 -4.65
CA VAL A 31 -0.49 -1.57 -5.76
C VAL A 31 0.96 -1.38 -5.31
N SER A 32 1.21 -0.76 -4.15
CA SER A 32 2.58 -0.51 -3.67
C SER A 32 3.34 -1.80 -3.36
N PHE A 33 2.67 -2.83 -2.83
CA PHE A 33 3.26 -4.16 -2.65
C PHE A 33 3.62 -4.84 -3.99
N ASN A 34 2.70 -4.84 -4.96
CA ASN A 34 2.94 -5.45 -6.27
C ASN A 34 4.08 -4.76 -7.05
N VAL A 35 4.27 -3.45 -6.87
CA VAL A 35 5.40 -2.72 -7.47
C VAL A 35 6.71 -3.03 -6.73
N ALA A 36 6.67 -3.15 -5.40
CA ALA A 36 7.85 -3.44 -4.61
C ALA A 36 8.49 -4.79 -4.95
N ILE A 37 7.69 -5.84 -5.19
CA ILE A 37 8.24 -7.16 -5.56
C ILE A 37 8.95 -7.11 -6.92
N VAL A 38 8.40 -6.39 -7.90
CA VAL A 38 9.05 -6.20 -9.20
C VAL A 38 10.37 -5.45 -9.06
N ALA A 39 10.43 -4.44 -8.20
CA ALA A 39 11.66 -3.68 -7.96
C ALA A 39 12.79 -4.51 -7.32
N MET A 40 12.45 -5.57 -6.55
CA MET A 40 13.44 -6.46 -5.92
C MET A 40 13.90 -7.61 -6.84
N THR A 41 13.13 -7.94 -7.88
CA THR A 41 13.42 -9.05 -8.79
C THR A 41 13.99 -8.58 -10.13
N GLN A 42 14.17 -7.27 -10.31
CA GLN A 42 14.83 -6.70 -11.46
C GLN A 42 16.30 -7.13 -11.51
N LYS A 43 16.70 -7.74 -12.64
CA LYS A 43 18.10 -8.01 -12.97
C LYS A 43 18.79 -6.69 -13.35
N VAL A 44 19.92 -6.40 -12.73
CA VAL A 44 20.74 -5.22 -13.05
C VAL A 44 21.98 -5.70 -13.79
N ASN A 45 22.13 -5.25 -15.03
CA ASN A 45 23.33 -5.51 -15.84
C ASN A 45 24.41 -4.53 -15.44
N VAL A 46 25.48 -5.01 -14.81
CA VAL A 46 26.66 -4.19 -14.51
C VAL A 46 27.69 -4.48 -15.59
N VAL A 47 28.05 -3.44 -16.35
CA VAL A 47 29.14 -3.52 -17.32
C VAL A 47 30.42 -3.32 -16.53
N LEU A 48 31.23 -4.37 -16.36
CA LEU A 48 32.59 -4.22 -15.85
C LEU A 48 33.47 -3.62 -16.94
N GLU A 49 34.49 -2.84 -16.55
CA GLU A 49 35.47 -2.21 -17.46
C GLU A 49 36.17 -3.18 -18.44
N ASN A 50 36.06 -4.50 -18.23
CA ASN A 50 36.57 -5.56 -19.12
C ASN A 50 35.61 -5.98 -20.25
N GLY A 51 34.48 -5.29 -20.46
CA GLY A 51 33.55 -5.60 -21.55
C GLY A 51 32.67 -6.84 -21.34
N THR A 52 32.71 -7.45 -20.15
CA THR A 52 31.79 -8.51 -19.74
C THR A 52 30.61 -7.91 -18.97
N THR A 53 29.41 -8.06 -19.54
CA THR A 53 28.14 -7.81 -18.84
C THR A 53 27.88 -8.94 -17.85
N ILE A 54 27.96 -8.65 -16.55
CA ILE A 54 27.49 -9.56 -15.51
C ILE A 54 26.06 -9.20 -15.16
N GLU A 55 25.13 -10.14 -15.30
CA GLU A 55 23.79 -10.01 -14.73
C GLU A 55 23.92 -10.17 -13.22
N THR A 56 23.89 -9.07 -12.46
CA THR A 56 23.81 -9.16 -11.00
C THR A 56 22.33 -9.06 -10.60
N GLN A 57 21.83 -10.10 -9.95
CA GLN A 57 20.52 -10.11 -9.33
C GLN A 57 20.72 -10.02 -7.82
N GLU A 58 20.17 -8.99 -7.18
CA GLU A 58 20.37 -8.72 -5.75
C GLU A 58 19.68 -9.78 -4.87
N PHE A 59 18.66 -10.45 -5.41
CA PHE A 59 18.01 -11.63 -4.85
C PHE A 59 17.60 -12.61 -5.95
N ASP A 60 18.22 -13.80 -6.03
CA ASP A 60 17.87 -14.87 -6.99
C ASP A 60 16.55 -15.59 -6.62
N TRP A 61 15.45 -14.84 -6.55
CA TRP A 61 14.14 -15.40 -6.23
C TRP A 61 13.55 -16.11 -7.45
N ASN A 62 13.33 -17.41 -7.31
CA ASN A 62 12.66 -18.20 -8.33
C ASN A 62 11.21 -17.70 -8.52
N SER A 63 10.67 -17.77 -9.74
CA SER A 63 9.28 -17.38 -10.04
C SER A 63 8.27 -18.09 -9.13
N LYS A 64 8.59 -19.31 -8.69
CA LYS A 64 7.77 -20.09 -7.74
C LYS A 64 7.73 -19.45 -6.34
N GLU A 65 8.83 -18.87 -5.88
CA GLU A 65 8.93 -18.24 -4.55
C GLU A 65 8.24 -16.88 -4.54
N GLN A 66 8.35 -16.11 -5.63
CA GLN A 66 7.61 -14.85 -5.81
C GLN A 66 6.10 -15.07 -5.74
N GLY A 67 5.59 -16.12 -6.40
CA GLY A 67 4.17 -16.49 -6.33
C GLY A 67 3.75 -16.97 -4.93
N LEU A 68 4.63 -17.66 -4.21
CA LEU A 68 4.37 -18.09 -2.84
C LEU A 68 4.24 -16.89 -1.88
N LEU A 69 5.11 -15.88 -2.03
CA LEU A 69 4.98 -14.65 -1.23
C LEU A 69 3.68 -13.90 -1.56
N LEU A 70 3.39 -13.72 -2.85
CA LEU A 70 2.18 -13.02 -3.30
C LEU A 70 0.91 -13.66 -2.74
N SER A 71 0.84 -15.00 -2.82
CA SER A 71 -0.28 -15.78 -2.29
C SER A 71 -0.38 -15.71 -0.76
N SER A 72 0.75 -15.78 -0.04
CA SER A 72 0.75 -15.68 1.43
C SER A 72 0.15 -14.35 1.92
N ILE A 73 0.55 -13.25 1.30
CA ILE A 73 0.05 -11.92 1.65
C ILE A 73 -1.43 -11.77 1.26
N TYR A 74 -1.84 -12.34 0.13
CA TYR A 74 -3.25 -12.36 -0.28
C TYR A 74 -4.14 -13.10 0.73
N TYR A 75 -3.74 -14.28 1.19
CA TYR A 75 -4.45 -15.01 2.24
C TYR A 75 -4.44 -14.24 3.57
N GLY A 76 -3.32 -13.63 3.94
CA GLY A 76 -3.23 -12.79 5.15
C GLY A 76 -4.20 -11.59 5.11
N TYR A 77 -4.37 -10.97 3.94
CA TYR A 77 -5.33 -9.88 3.75
C TYR A 77 -6.77 -10.35 3.93
N ILE A 78 -7.15 -11.48 3.32
CA ILE A 78 -8.49 -12.07 3.48
C ILE A 78 -8.77 -12.38 4.95
N CYS A 79 -7.84 -13.04 5.64
CA CYS A 79 -7.97 -13.36 7.06
C CYS A 79 -8.18 -12.10 7.91
N THR A 80 -7.41 -11.04 7.65
CA THR A 80 -7.52 -9.77 8.39
C THR A 80 -8.83 -9.06 8.13
N GLN A 81 -9.35 -9.07 6.89
CA GLN A 81 -10.65 -8.49 6.56
C GLN A 81 -11.80 -9.20 7.28
N VAL A 82 -11.76 -10.53 7.32
CA VAL A 82 -12.75 -11.35 8.04
C VAL A 82 -12.71 -11.06 9.54
N LEU A 83 -11.51 -11.00 10.13
CA LEU A 83 -11.34 -10.62 11.54
C LEU A 83 -11.83 -9.18 11.78
N GLY A 84 -11.51 -8.24 10.90
CA GLY A 84 -11.97 -6.85 10.97
C GLY A 84 -13.49 -6.73 10.98
N GLY A 85 -14.18 -7.53 10.17
CA GLY A 85 -15.65 -7.61 10.19
C GLY A 85 -16.22 -8.10 11.52
N ILE A 86 -15.65 -9.18 12.06
CA ILE A 86 -16.07 -9.76 13.36
C ILE A 86 -15.79 -8.78 14.52
N LEU A 87 -14.65 -8.07 14.48
CA LEU A 87 -14.32 -7.06 15.50
C LEU A 87 -15.21 -5.82 15.38
N ALA A 88 -15.63 -5.43 14.17
CA ALA A 88 -16.54 -4.30 13.97
C ALA A 88 -17.92 -4.53 14.59
N GLU A 89 -18.39 -5.78 14.63
CA GLU A 89 -19.64 -6.15 15.31
C GLU A 89 -19.51 -6.13 16.84
N ARG A 90 -18.33 -6.45 17.39
CA ARG A 90 -18.10 -6.47 18.85
C ARG A 90 -17.74 -5.12 19.47
N PHE A 91 -17.09 -4.22 18.73
CA PHE A 91 -16.67 -2.91 19.25
C PHE A 91 -17.64 -1.80 18.83
N SER A 92 -18.58 -1.47 19.71
CA SER A 92 -19.48 -0.30 19.57
C SER A 92 -18.71 1.03 19.56
N GLY A 93 -18.31 1.48 18.36
CA GLY A 93 -18.22 2.86 17.84
C GLY A 93 -17.37 3.94 18.54
N HIS A 94 -17.30 4.02 19.86
CA HIS A 94 -16.95 5.30 20.50
C HIS A 94 -15.42 5.55 20.68
N ILE A 95 -14.58 4.52 20.56
CA ILE A 95 -13.12 4.60 20.82
C ILE A 95 -12.31 4.31 19.54
N THR A 96 -12.90 3.65 18.55
CA THR A 96 -12.25 3.19 17.31
C THR A 96 -12.16 4.28 16.23
N ASP A 97 -13.10 5.24 16.20
CA ASP A 97 -13.16 6.28 15.17
C ASP A 97 -11.90 7.16 15.11
N PHE A 98 -11.30 7.48 16.27
CA PHE A 98 -10.11 8.33 16.33
C PHE A 98 -8.81 7.59 15.99
N LYS A 99 -8.73 6.30 16.32
CA LYS A 99 -7.55 5.46 16.05
C LYS A 99 -7.51 4.99 14.60
N LEU A 100 -8.67 4.67 14.01
CA LEU A 100 -8.78 4.24 12.62
C LEU A 100 -8.58 5.41 11.64
N SER A 101 -9.12 6.59 11.95
CA SER A 101 -8.85 7.82 11.17
C SER A 101 -7.34 8.16 11.13
N ARG A 102 -6.66 8.07 12.28
CA ARG A 102 -5.21 8.26 12.38
C ARG A 102 -4.43 7.22 11.57
N TRP A 103 -4.81 5.94 11.67
CA TRP A 103 -4.19 4.85 10.90
C TRP A 103 -4.36 5.04 9.40
N ILE A 104 -5.57 5.39 8.94
CA ILE A 104 -5.84 5.63 7.51
C ILE A 104 -5.02 6.82 7.00
N LEU A 105 -4.95 7.94 7.75
CA LEU A 105 -4.16 9.11 7.36
C LEU A 105 -2.66 8.81 7.26
N VAL A 106 -2.12 8.06 8.21
CA VAL A 106 -0.71 7.62 8.20
C VAL A 106 -0.45 6.70 7.00
N THR A 107 -1.33 5.76 6.71
CA THR A 107 -1.19 4.85 5.55
C THR A 107 -1.35 5.57 4.21
N VAL A 108 -2.22 6.59 4.08
CA VAL A 108 -2.29 7.42 2.84
C VAL A 108 -0.98 8.16 2.61
N LEU A 109 -0.37 8.69 3.67
CA LEU A 109 0.92 9.38 3.60
C LEU A 109 2.05 8.42 3.25
N GLU A 110 2.10 7.22 3.85
CA GLU A 110 3.12 6.21 3.56
C GLU A 110 3.04 5.67 2.12
N ASN A 111 1.82 5.46 1.61
CA ASN A 111 1.61 5.00 0.24
C ASN A 111 1.95 6.06 -0.81
N SER A 112 1.57 7.33 -0.59
CA SER A 112 1.88 8.42 -1.52
C SER A 112 3.37 8.75 -1.57
N ILE A 113 4.07 8.70 -0.43
CA ILE A 113 5.54 8.86 -0.36
C ILE A 113 6.24 7.70 -1.10
N SER A 114 5.76 6.47 -0.97
CA SER A 114 6.35 5.31 -1.65
C SER A 114 6.21 5.41 -3.16
N LEU A 115 5.06 5.85 -3.67
CA LEU A 115 4.86 6.12 -5.10
C LEU A 115 5.75 7.27 -5.59
N LEU A 116 5.88 8.36 -4.83
CA LEU A 116 6.81 9.44 -5.16
C LEU A 116 8.27 8.97 -5.20
N LYS A 117 8.70 8.13 -4.25
CA LYS A 117 10.06 7.57 -4.21
C LYS A 117 10.32 6.62 -5.37
N ILE A 118 9.35 5.79 -5.75
CA ILE A 118 9.44 4.89 -6.91
C ILE A 118 9.47 5.71 -8.20
N TYR A 119 8.59 6.69 -8.37
CA TYR A 119 8.61 7.62 -9.50
C TYR A 119 9.96 8.36 -9.58
N LEU A 120 10.49 8.84 -8.46
CA LEU A 120 11.80 9.46 -8.42
C LEU A 120 12.92 8.46 -8.75
N LYS A 121 12.90 7.23 -8.24
CA LYS A 121 13.91 6.19 -8.54
C LYS A 121 13.87 5.76 -10.01
N GLU A 122 12.68 5.66 -10.60
CA GLU A 122 12.48 5.35 -12.02
C GLU A 122 12.92 6.52 -12.92
N GLN A 123 12.75 7.77 -12.47
CA GLN A 123 13.27 8.96 -13.16
C GLN A 123 14.78 9.19 -12.92
N LEU A 124 15.34 8.60 -11.86
CA LEU A 124 16.77 8.67 -11.54
C LEU A 124 17.58 7.57 -12.28
N LYS A 125 16.98 6.40 -12.54
CA LYS A 125 17.59 5.29 -13.29
C LYS A 125 18.08 5.69 -14.70
N PRO A 126 17.39 6.53 -15.51
CA PRO A 126 17.92 6.97 -16.81
C PRO A 126 19.05 8.00 -16.72
N LYS A 127 19.26 8.68 -15.58
CA LYS A 127 20.31 9.72 -15.43
C LYS A 127 21.67 9.21 -14.94
N ILE A 128 21.76 7.95 -14.50
CA ILE A 128 23.00 7.35 -13.98
C ILE A 128 23.71 6.52 -15.08
N CYS A 129 23.07 6.33 -16.24
CA CYS A 129 23.63 5.62 -17.40
C CYS A 129 24.06 6.55 -18.55
N GLU A 130 24.22 7.86 -18.29
CA GLU A 130 24.87 8.81 -19.21
C GLU A 130 26.15 9.37 -18.59
#